data_AF-S9UJK7-F1
#
_entry.id   AF-S9UJK7-F1
#
_cell.length_a   1.000
_cell.length_b   1.000
_cell.length_c   1.000
_cell.angle_alpha   90.00
_cell.angle_beta   90.00
_cell.angle_gamma   90.00
#
_symmetry.space_group_name_H-M   'P 1'
#
loop_
_entity.id
_entity.type
_entity.pdbx_description
1 polymer ?
#
loop_
_entity_poly.entity_id
_entity_poly.type
_entity_poly.pdbx_seq_one_letter_code
_entity_poly.pdbx_strand_id
1 'polypeptide(L)' 'MFFKDVCELDLVFNFHKVYMIIDEMITGGELQEVSRPVILERLQKLDITSK' A
#
# COMPACT_ATOMS: atom_id res chain seq x y z
N MET A 1 -7.28 -0.76 7.72
CA MET A 1 -7.69 0.22 6.70
C MET A 1 -6.57 1.23 6.62
N PHE A 2 -5.68 1.10 5.62
CA PHE A 2 -4.35 1.74 5.60
C PHE A 2 -4.39 3.27 5.67
N PHE A 3 -5.52 3.86 5.31
CA PHE A 3 -5.75 5.30 5.33
C PHE A 3 -7.25 5.56 5.44
N LYS A 4 -7.67 6.36 6.42
CA LYS A 4 -9.05 6.86 6.57
C LYS A 4 -8.92 8.37 6.78
N ASP A 5 -9.40 9.15 5.82
CA ASP A 5 -9.17 10.61 5.69
C ASP A 5 -7.68 11.00 5.62
N VAL A 6 -7.13 11.04 4.40
CA VAL A 6 -5.71 11.34 4.15
C VAL A 6 -5.50 12.82 3.87
N CYS A 7 -4.60 13.45 4.59
CA CYS A 7 -4.05 14.76 4.24
C CYS A 7 -2.67 14.60 3.60
N GLU A 8 -2.19 15.59 2.83
CA GLU A 8 -0.87 15.50 2.15
C GLU A 8 0.26 15.17 3.13
N LEU A 9 0.13 15.67 4.36
CA LEU A 9 1.11 15.50 5.43
C LEU A 9 1.27 14.01 5.80
N ASP A 10 0.18 13.25 5.83
CA ASP A 10 0.23 11.80 6.09
C ASP A 10 0.95 11.04 4.98
N LEU A 11 0.82 11.52 3.74
CA LEU A 11 1.49 10.94 2.58
C LEU A 11 3.01 11.18 2.65
N VAL A 12 3.42 12.37 3.09
CA VAL A 12 4.83 12.72 3.28
C VAL A 12 5.43 11.96 4.46
N PHE A 13 4.74 11.85 5.60
CA PHE A 13 5.23 11.12 6.77
C PHE A 13 5.21 9.60 6.60
N ASN A 14 4.23 9.05 5.87
CA ASN A 14 4.08 7.61 5.64
C ASN A 14 4.46 7.20 4.21
N PHE A 15 5.46 7.86 3.62
CA PHE A 15 5.91 7.57 2.24
C PHE A 15 6.25 6.08 2.04
N HIS A 16 6.84 5.43 3.04
CA HIS A 16 7.16 4.01 3.00
C HIS A 16 5.93 3.12 2.75
N LYS A 17 4.79 3.41 3.38
CA LYS A 17 3.53 2.66 3.14
C LYS A 17 2.97 2.92 1.76
N VAL A 18 3.13 4.15 1.25
CA VAL A 18 2.71 4.51 -0.10
C VAL A 18 3.52 3.75 -1.14
N TYR A 19 4.85 3.62 -0.94
CA TYR A 19 5.68 2.79 -1.81
C TYR A 19 5.28 1.32 -1.78
N MET A 20 4.95 0.76 -0.61
CA MET A 20 4.45 -0.62 -0.52
C MET A 20 3.11 -0.81 -1.26
N ILE A 21 2.21 0.18 -1.18
CA ILE A 21 0.96 0.16 -1.96
C ILE A 21 1.25 0.19 -3.46
N ILE A 22 2.19 1.04 -3.90
CA ILE A 22 2.55 1.18 -5.31
C ILE A 22 3.20 -0.10 -5.84
N ASP A 23 4.06 -0.76 -5.06
CA ASP A 23 4.72 -2.01 -5.45
C ASP A 23 3.72 -3.15 -5.67
N GLU A 24 2.70 -3.25 -4.80
CA GLU A 24 1.59 -4.21 -4.97
C GLU A 24 0.70 -3.91 -6.17
N MET A 25 0.62 -2.63 -6.57
CA MET A 25 -0.16 -2.23 -7.75
C MET A 25 0.61 -2.44 -9.05
N ILE A 26 1.91 -2.12 -9.04
CA ILE A 26 2.77 -2.09 -10.23
C ILE A 26 4.11 -2.71 -9.86
N THR A 27 4.45 -3.80 -10.53
CA THR A 27 5.74 -4.46 -10.37
C THR A 27 6.43 -4.58 -11.73
N GLY A 28 7.70 -4.20 -11.80
CA GLY A 28 8.49 -4.33 -13.04
C GLY A 28 7.99 -3.48 -14.21
N GLY A 29 7.16 -2.47 -13.96
CA GLY A 29 6.53 -1.66 -15.01
C GLY A 29 5.23 -2.24 -15.57
N GLU A 30 4.77 -3.38 -15.05
CA GLU A 30 3.48 -3.98 -15.40
C GLU A 30 2.49 -3.87 -14.24
N LEU A 31 1.20 -3.81 -14.58
CA LEU A 31 0.11 -3.73 -13.62
C LEU A 31 -0.13 -5.12 -13.01
N GLN A 32 0.14 -5.27 -11.71
CA GLN A 32 -0.02 -6.55 -11.02
C GLN A 32 -1.41 -6.71 -10.41
N GLU A 33 -1.90 -5.70 -9.68
CA GLU A 33 -3.19 -5.76 -9.02
C GLU A 33 -3.87 -4.37 -8.99
N VAL A 34 -5.18 -4.35 -9.23
CA VAL A 34 -6.00 -3.13 -9.21
C VAL A 34 -7.14 -3.21 -8.21
N SER A 35 -7.43 -4.40 -7.71
CA SER A 35 -8.52 -4.63 -6.79
C SER A 35 -8.14 -4.12 -5.41
N ARG A 36 -8.66 -2.94 -5.05
CA ARG A 36 -8.55 -2.35 -3.70
C ARG A 36 -8.71 -3.36 -2.55
N PRO A 37 -9.73 -4.25 -2.52
CA PRO A 37 -9.85 -5.21 -1.41
C PRO A 37 -8.70 -6.23 -1.36
N VAL A 38 -8.17 -6.64 -2.51
CA VAL A 38 -7.05 -7.60 -2.61
C VAL A 38 -5.74 -6.96 -2.16
N ILE A 39 -5.47 -5.74 -2.62
CA ILE A 39 -4.28 -4.97 -2.23
C ILE A 39 -4.28 -4.73 -0.71
N LEU A 40 -5.42 -4.32 -0.15
CA LEU A 40 -5.54 -4.11 1.30
C LEU A 40 -5.31 -5.40 2.11
N GLU A 41 -5.83 -6.54 1.65
CA GLU A 41 -5.61 -7.82 2.32
C GLU A 41 -4.13 -8.24 2.27
N ARG A 42 -3.46 -8.07 1.12
CA ARG A 42 -2.04 -8.38 0.96
C ARG A 42 -1.15 -7.49 1.81
N LEU A 43 -1.42 -6.18 1.81
CA LEU A 43 -0.70 -5.23 2.65
C LEU A 43 -0.88 -5.54 4.14
N GLN A 44 -2.06 -5.97 4.58
CA GLN A 44 -2.27 -6.42 5.96
C GLN A 44 -1.44 -7.67 6.30
N LYS A 45 -1.31 -8.62 5.37
CA LYS A 45 -0.45 -9.80 5.56
C LYS A 45 1.03 -9.41 5.64
N LEU A 46 1.49 -8.50 4.80
CA LEU A 46 2.87 -8.01 4.77
C LEU A 46 3.24 -7.25 6.05
N ASP A 47 2.35 -6.37 6.55
CA ASP A 47 2.54 -5.63 7.81
C ASP A 47 2.67 -6.57 9.03
N ILE A 48 2.00 -7.73 9.02
CA ILE A 48 2.08 -8.73 10.10
C ILE A 48 3.43 -9.47 10.09
N THR A 49 4.04 -9.65 8.92
CA THR A 49 5.32 -10.36 8.77
C THR A 49 6.53 -9.50 9.12
N SER A 50 6.43 -8.17 9.06
CA SER A 50 7.52 -7.24 9.42
C SER A 50 7.63 -6.94 10.94
N LYS A 51 7.11 -7.81 11.82
CA LYS A 51 7.15 -7.63 13.28
C LYS A 51 8.03 -8.63 14.00
#